data_AF-A0A3N5M734-F1
#
_entry.id   AF-A0A3N5M734-F1
#
_cell.length_a   1.000
_cell.length_b   1.000
_cell.length_c   1.000
_cell.angle_alpha   90.00
_cell.angle_beta   90.00
_cell.angle_gamma   90.00
#
_symmetry.space_group_name_H-M   'P 1'
#
loop_
_entity.id
_entity.type
_entity.pdbx_description
1 polymer ?
#
loop_
_entity_poly.entity_id
_entity_poly.type
_entity_poly.pdbx_seq_one_letter_code
_entity_poly.pdbx_strand_id
1 'polypeptide(L)'
;MRIISLLIATAIPLIFLYIVYTLDLYKTGTFRYILTCFVAGGAAFVAAYFFNRMLYTNHFVSRDNIIRFSAPIAEEVFKALILIYLVRRPNFTYFVDGAIYGFAAGIGFAIFENYQYIFDSSNAGIGLAIGRVISTNLIHASASGMVGIAFGLSRFKRFSGRVLLMVFGLLLAMTLHSFFNNLVSRVSGGSVLIFAIVIGFGGAAFIAYAIKRGLAEEKTWIEEKLGAADRVTTGEAKVVHRLEDIDTVLAPLVERFGDDKAAQIEQFLTMQARLGILRKTLEKLTDDRMRSGVEKQMGELRVEMDKARRAVGSYAMLYLRNIFPADASPLWNRLESAIQEKAAARPASGGPNLWATLDKRAAKPATPPATPPATPPAAG
;
A
#
# COMPACT_ATOMS: atom_id res chain seq x y z
N MET A 1 -34.74 -3.98 8.50
CA MET A 1 -34.11 -3.03 7.54
C MET A 1 -32.92 -2.27 8.12
N ARG A 2 -32.92 -1.88 9.41
CA ARG A 2 -31.80 -1.15 10.04
C ARG A 2 -30.45 -1.90 9.98
N ILE A 3 -30.43 -3.20 10.29
CA ILE A 3 -29.20 -4.01 10.23
C ILE A 3 -28.59 -3.99 8.81
N ILE A 4 -29.42 -4.19 7.78
CA ILE A 4 -29.00 -4.13 6.37
C ILE A 4 -28.45 -2.74 6.02
N SER A 5 -29.08 -1.68 6.52
CA SER A 5 -28.65 -0.30 6.30
C SER A 5 -27.27 -0.03 6.95
N LEU A 6 -27.04 -0.53 8.17
CA LEU A 6 -25.73 -0.46 8.83
C LEU A 6 -24.67 -1.26 8.07
N LEU A 7 -25.00 -2.46 7.61
CA LEU A 7 -24.08 -3.28 6.80
C LEU A 7 -23.67 -2.55 5.51
N ILE A 8 -24.61 -1.94 4.79
CA ILE A 8 -24.34 -1.15 3.58
C ILE A 8 -23.45 0.05 3.92
N ALA A 9 -23.79 0.78 4.99
CA ALA A 9 -23.06 1.97 5.44
C ALA A 9 -21.62 1.69 5.90
N THR A 10 -21.25 0.42 6.09
CA THR A 10 -19.93 0.00 6.57
C THR A 10 -19.16 -0.78 5.53
N ALA A 11 -19.79 -1.78 4.89
CA ALA A 11 -19.11 -2.66 3.95
C ALA A 11 -18.65 -1.90 2.70
N ILE A 12 -19.52 -1.07 2.11
CA ILE A 12 -19.16 -0.35 0.87
C ILE A 12 -17.99 0.62 1.09
N PRO A 13 -17.99 1.49 2.12
CA PRO A 13 -16.86 2.38 2.37
C PRO A 13 -15.55 1.64 2.68
N LEU A 14 -15.61 0.49 3.35
CA LEU A 14 -14.45 -0.35 3.57
C LEU A 14 -13.92 -0.99 2.27
N ILE A 15 -14.80 -1.38 1.35
CA ILE A 15 -14.41 -1.84 0.00
C ILE A 15 -13.70 -0.70 -0.74
N PHE A 16 -14.23 0.52 -0.71
CA PHE A 16 -13.56 1.67 -1.33
C PHE A 16 -12.19 1.95 -0.70
N LEU A 17 -12.08 1.88 0.63
CA LEU A 17 -10.79 2.01 1.32
C LEU A 17 -9.82 0.90 0.92
N TYR A 18 -10.30 -0.33 0.77
CA TYR A 18 -9.49 -1.46 0.29
C TYR A 18 -9.01 -1.24 -1.14
N ILE A 19 -9.88 -0.76 -2.04
CA ILE A 19 -9.49 -0.41 -3.43
C ILE A 19 -8.40 0.66 -3.41
N VAL A 20 -8.57 1.74 -2.65
CA VAL A 20 -7.54 2.80 -2.54
C VAL A 20 -6.25 2.27 -1.92
N TYR A 21 -6.33 1.38 -0.94
CA TYR A 21 -5.17 0.70 -0.37
C TYR A 21 -4.41 -0.13 -1.42
N THR A 22 -5.12 -0.84 -2.31
CA THR A 22 -4.48 -1.60 -3.39
C THR A 22 -3.85 -0.74 -4.49
N LEU A 23 -4.16 0.57 -4.54
CA LEU A 23 -3.48 1.49 -5.46
C LEU A 23 -2.06 1.87 -4.99
N ASP A 24 -1.68 1.59 -3.74
CA ASP A 24 -0.31 1.79 -3.27
C ASP A 24 0.62 0.65 -3.75
N LEU A 25 1.06 0.78 -5.00
CA LEU A 25 1.90 -0.19 -5.68
C LEU A 25 3.24 -0.46 -4.97
N TYR A 26 3.76 0.52 -4.24
CA TYR A 26 5.07 0.42 -3.58
C TYR A 26 4.96 -0.09 -2.14
N LYS A 27 3.73 -0.38 -1.67
CA LYS A 27 3.45 -0.82 -0.29
C LYS A 27 4.15 0.08 0.74
N THR A 28 4.21 1.40 0.48
CA THR A 28 4.86 2.36 1.37
C THR A 28 4.03 2.59 2.63
N GLY A 29 2.70 2.52 2.49
CA GLY A 29 1.76 2.58 3.61
C GLY A 29 1.76 1.30 4.42
N THR A 30 2.11 1.39 5.72
CA THR A 30 1.84 0.25 6.62
C THR A 30 0.36 0.19 6.94
N PHE A 31 -0.24 -0.99 6.81
CA PHE A 31 -1.64 -1.24 7.19
C PHE A 31 -2.00 -0.67 8.57
N ARG A 32 -1.05 -0.72 9.52
CA ARG A 32 -1.19 -0.14 10.86
C ARG A 32 -1.48 1.37 10.83
N TYR A 33 -0.82 2.14 9.97
CA TYR A 33 -1.09 3.59 9.85
C TYR A 33 -2.45 3.87 9.22
N ILE A 34 -2.84 3.09 8.22
CA ILE A 34 -4.16 3.20 7.59
C ILE A 34 -5.26 2.92 8.62
N LEU A 35 -5.13 1.82 9.37
CA LEU A 35 -6.05 1.48 10.47
C LEU A 35 -6.06 2.56 11.55
N THR A 36 -4.90 3.11 11.92
CA THR A 36 -4.81 4.20 12.90
C THR A 36 -5.54 5.45 12.40
N CYS A 37 -5.40 5.80 11.11
CA CYS A 37 -6.13 6.93 10.51
C CYS A 37 -7.63 6.68 10.50
N PHE A 38 -8.06 5.48 10.12
CA PHE A 38 -9.47 5.08 10.15
C PHE A 38 -10.07 5.23 11.55
N VAL A 39 -9.41 4.68 12.57
CA VAL A 39 -9.87 4.79 13.97
C VAL A 39 -9.85 6.25 14.45
N ALA A 40 -8.81 7.01 14.10
CA ALA A 40 -8.72 8.43 14.41
C ALA A 40 -9.84 9.24 13.73
N GLY A 41 -10.30 8.83 12.54
CA GLY A 41 -11.47 9.39 11.87
C GLY A 41 -12.76 9.20 12.67
N GLY A 42 -12.98 7.99 13.20
CA GLY A 42 -14.09 7.72 14.12
C GLY A 42 -14.01 8.54 15.41
N ALA A 43 -12.80 8.67 15.99
CA ALA A 43 -12.59 9.53 17.16
C ALA A 43 -12.82 11.02 16.84
N ALA A 44 -12.44 11.47 15.65
CA ALA A 44 -12.69 12.82 15.16
C ALA A 44 -14.19 13.11 15.02
N PHE A 45 -14.99 12.13 14.59
CA PHE A 45 -16.46 12.24 14.60
C PHE A 45 -16.99 12.47 16.00
N VAL A 46 -16.56 11.67 16.98
CA VAL A 46 -17.00 11.84 18.38
C VAL A 46 -16.63 13.23 18.91
N ALA A 47 -15.40 13.68 18.67
CA ALA A 47 -14.94 15.01 19.08
C ALA A 47 -15.76 16.13 18.41
N ALA A 48 -15.98 16.05 17.10
CA ALA A 48 -16.76 17.02 16.35
C ALA A 48 -18.22 17.07 16.80
N TYR A 49 -18.82 15.91 17.09
CA TYR A 49 -20.18 15.80 17.62
C TYR A 49 -20.33 16.55 18.95
N PHE A 50 -19.46 16.27 19.92
CA PHE A 50 -19.51 16.94 21.23
C PHE A 50 -19.21 18.44 21.12
N PHE A 51 -18.25 18.82 20.29
CA PHE A 51 -17.91 20.22 20.05
C PHE A 51 -19.11 21.00 19.49
N ASN A 52 -19.73 20.51 18.41
CA ASN A 52 -20.88 21.18 17.82
C ASN A 52 -22.11 21.14 18.74
N ARG A 53 -22.31 20.06 19.50
CA ARG A 53 -23.36 19.98 20.52
C ARG A 53 -23.17 21.03 21.62
N MET A 54 -21.95 21.22 22.10
CA MET A 54 -21.62 22.27 23.07
C MET A 54 -21.96 23.66 22.51
N LEU A 55 -21.59 23.95 21.25
CA LEU A 55 -21.91 25.23 20.61
C LEU A 55 -23.43 25.45 20.48
N TYR A 56 -24.17 24.40 20.15
CA TYR A 56 -25.63 24.45 20.04
C TYR A 56 -26.32 24.68 21.39
N THR A 57 -25.98 23.87 22.40
CA THR A 57 -26.63 23.89 23.71
C THR A 57 -26.35 25.18 24.48
N ASN A 58 -25.19 25.81 24.29
CA ASN A 58 -24.88 27.12 24.87
C ASN A 58 -25.37 28.30 24.01
N HIS A 59 -26.14 28.03 22.96
CA HIS A 59 -26.70 29.05 22.05
C HIS A 59 -25.65 29.95 21.36
N PHE A 60 -24.40 29.50 21.24
CA PHE A 60 -23.35 30.25 20.52
C PHE A 60 -23.57 30.23 19.00
N VAL A 61 -24.12 29.13 18.47
CA VAL A 61 -24.37 28.96 17.03
C VAL A 61 -25.73 28.31 16.82
N SER A 62 -26.51 28.84 15.87
CA SER A 62 -27.81 28.27 15.51
C SER A 62 -27.65 26.89 14.86
N ARG A 63 -28.70 26.05 14.94
CA ARG A 63 -28.69 24.71 14.34
C ARG A 63 -28.38 24.74 12.83
N ASP A 64 -28.91 25.73 12.11
CA ASP A 64 -28.70 25.88 10.67
C ASP A 64 -27.23 26.23 10.36
N ASN A 65 -26.64 27.16 11.11
CA ASN A 65 -25.22 27.51 10.96
C ASN A 65 -24.28 26.38 11.37
N ILE A 66 -24.70 25.52 12.32
CA ILE A 66 -23.93 24.32 12.64
C ILE A 66 -23.85 23.39 11.45
N ILE A 67 -25.00 23.00 10.89
CA ILE A 67 -25.06 22.06 9.77
C ILE A 67 -24.30 22.59 8.55
N ARG A 68 -24.41 23.90 8.27
CA ARG A 68 -23.85 24.52 7.07
C ARG A 68 -22.37 24.88 7.16
N PHE A 69 -21.87 25.20 8.36
CA PHE A 69 -20.53 25.78 8.53
C PHE A 69 -19.76 25.18 9.71
N SER A 70 -20.30 25.25 10.93
CA SER A 70 -19.53 24.84 12.13
C SER A 70 -19.15 23.37 12.10
N ALA A 71 -20.08 22.49 11.70
CA ALA A 71 -19.84 21.06 11.60
C ALA A 71 -18.76 20.76 10.55
N PRO A 72 -18.90 21.14 9.26
CA PRO A 72 -17.84 20.97 8.28
C PRO A 72 -16.45 21.46 8.74
N ILE A 73 -16.38 22.65 9.36
CA ILE A 73 -15.13 23.22 9.84
C ILE A 73 -14.53 22.34 10.95
N ALA A 74 -15.30 22.06 12.01
CA ALA A 74 -14.82 21.28 13.14
C ALA A 74 -14.39 19.87 12.71
N GLU A 75 -15.17 19.24 11.85
CA GLU A 75 -14.91 17.89 11.37
C GLU A 75 -13.61 17.80 10.57
N GLU A 76 -13.35 18.72 9.64
CA GLU A 76 -12.08 18.75 8.91
C GLU A 76 -10.89 19.04 9.84
N VAL A 77 -11.03 19.94 10.83
CA VAL A 77 -9.98 20.20 11.83
C VAL A 77 -9.65 18.93 12.60
N PHE A 78 -10.66 18.27 13.20
CA PHE A 78 -10.43 17.10 14.04
C PHE A 78 -9.85 15.93 13.25
N LYS A 79 -10.31 15.70 12.01
CA LYS A 79 -9.73 14.69 11.11
C LYS A 79 -8.28 15.02 10.74
N ALA A 80 -7.94 16.30 10.54
CA ALA A 80 -6.59 16.70 10.17
C ALA A 80 -5.55 16.41 11.26
N LEU A 81 -5.93 16.34 12.54
CA LEU A 81 -5.00 16.18 13.67
C LEU A 81 -4.09 14.95 13.53
N ILE A 82 -4.64 13.80 13.11
CA ILE A 82 -3.83 12.59 12.90
C ILE A 82 -2.84 12.77 11.74
N LEU A 83 -3.21 13.52 10.71
CA LEU A 83 -2.36 13.80 9.56
C LEU A 83 -1.21 14.75 9.92
N ILE A 84 -1.47 15.77 10.77
CA ILE A 84 -0.42 16.66 11.33
C ILE A 84 0.65 15.84 12.04
N TYR A 85 0.22 14.81 12.79
CA TYR A 85 1.11 13.92 13.50
C TYR A 85 1.89 12.99 12.57
N LEU A 86 1.21 12.28 11.65
CA LEU A 86 1.85 11.30 10.77
C LEU A 86 2.81 11.93 9.77
N VAL A 87 2.50 13.12 9.25
CA VAL A 87 3.37 13.81 8.29
C VAL A 87 4.69 14.29 8.89
N ARG A 88 4.89 14.15 10.20
CA ARG A 88 6.15 14.41 10.92
C ARG A 88 6.89 13.13 11.28
N ARG A 89 6.37 11.95 10.93
CA ARG A 89 7.00 10.66 11.22
C ARG A 89 8.01 10.28 10.13
N PRO A 90 9.13 9.63 10.46
CA PRO A 90 10.10 9.17 9.45
C PRO A 90 9.49 8.18 8.46
N ASN A 91 8.58 7.30 8.92
CA ASN A 91 7.84 6.34 8.08
C ASN A 91 6.91 6.97 7.04
N PHE A 92 6.61 8.27 7.12
CA PHE A 92 5.84 8.94 6.09
C PHE A 92 6.75 9.25 4.91
N THR A 93 6.45 8.65 3.76
CA THR A 93 7.37 8.69 2.62
C THR A 93 7.08 9.90 1.73
N TYR A 94 5.91 9.98 1.10
CA TYR A 94 5.56 11.06 0.16
C TYR A 94 4.06 11.39 0.19
N PHE A 95 3.62 12.29 -0.68
CA PHE A 95 2.26 12.84 -0.59
C PHE A 95 1.13 11.85 -0.89
N VAL A 96 1.42 10.73 -1.57
CA VAL A 96 0.43 9.67 -1.82
C VAL A 96 0.09 8.93 -0.53
N ASP A 97 1.06 8.66 0.36
CA ASP A 97 0.77 8.18 1.72
C ASP A 97 -0.19 9.14 2.42
N GLY A 98 0.05 10.45 2.26
CA GLY A 98 -0.86 11.50 2.73
C GLY A 98 -2.27 11.35 2.20
N ALA A 99 -2.43 11.18 0.89
CA ALA A 99 -3.73 10.95 0.24
C ALA A 99 -4.46 9.75 0.83
N ILE A 100 -3.78 8.61 0.98
CA ILE A 100 -4.35 7.35 1.50
C ILE A 100 -4.71 7.49 2.98
N TYR A 101 -3.84 8.07 3.81
CA TYR A 101 -4.10 8.30 5.22
C TYR A 101 -5.27 9.27 5.44
N GLY A 102 -5.33 10.34 4.64
CA GLY A 102 -6.45 11.27 4.64
C GLY A 102 -7.75 10.58 4.24
N PHE A 103 -7.74 9.81 3.15
CA PHE A 103 -8.89 9.04 2.69
C PHE A 103 -9.39 8.07 3.77
N ALA A 104 -8.48 7.36 4.44
CA ALA A 104 -8.80 6.44 5.54
C ALA A 104 -9.46 7.14 6.73
N ALA A 105 -8.95 8.31 7.14
CA ALA A 105 -9.56 9.12 8.20
C ALA A 105 -10.96 9.61 7.81
N GLY A 106 -11.15 10.02 6.55
CA GLY A 106 -12.46 10.41 6.02
C GLY A 106 -13.47 9.26 6.01
N ILE A 107 -13.07 8.07 5.57
CA ILE A 107 -13.92 6.86 5.58
C ILE A 107 -14.29 6.47 7.01
N GLY A 108 -13.32 6.47 7.92
CA GLY A 108 -13.56 6.19 9.35
C GLY A 108 -14.59 7.15 9.93
N PHE A 109 -14.43 8.45 9.71
CA PHE A 109 -15.40 9.46 10.13
C PHE A 109 -16.80 9.20 9.57
N ALA A 110 -16.91 8.99 8.25
CA ALA A 110 -18.18 8.87 7.55
C ALA A 110 -19.00 7.65 8.01
N ILE A 111 -18.36 6.53 8.37
CA ILE A 111 -19.06 5.35 8.88
C ILE A 111 -19.78 5.67 10.20
N PHE A 112 -19.11 6.32 11.14
CA PHE A 112 -19.72 6.68 12.42
C PHE A 112 -20.83 7.73 12.25
N GLU A 113 -20.62 8.69 11.35
CA GLU A 113 -21.66 9.66 11.02
C GLU A 113 -22.89 8.97 10.40
N ASN A 114 -22.68 8.02 9.47
CA ASN A 114 -23.77 7.23 8.90
C ASN A 114 -24.57 6.49 9.97
N TYR A 115 -23.90 5.93 10.97
CA TYR A 115 -24.58 5.27 12.08
C TYR A 115 -25.48 6.24 12.83
N GLN A 116 -25.00 7.43 13.17
CA GLN A 116 -25.83 8.44 13.83
C GLN A 116 -27.08 8.75 12.99
N TYR A 117 -26.92 9.02 11.69
CA TYR A 117 -28.06 9.31 10.81
C TYR A 117 -29.05 8.15 10.68
N ILE A 118 -28.56 6.91 10.67
CA ILE A 118 -29.41 5.71 10.62
C ILE A 118 -30.15 5.51 11.94
N PHE A 119 -29.53 5.79 13.09
CA PHE A 119 -30.18 5.67 14.40
C PHE A 119 -31.18 6.79 14.67
N ASP A 120 -30.88 8.01 14.25
CA ASP A 120 -31.76 9.18 14.40
C ASP A 120 -32.98 9.13 13.46
N SER A 121 -32.93 8.31 12.41
CA SER A 121 -34.03 8.16 11.45
C SER A 121 -35.05 7.10 11.90
N SER A 122 -36.29 7.53 12.14
CA SER A 122 -37.41 6.63 12.46
C SER A 122 -37.66 5.60 11.35
N ASN A 123 -37.54 6.02 10.09
CA ASN A 123 -37.66 5.21 8.87
C ASN A 123 -36.30 4.96 8.19
N ALA A 124 -35.30 4.52 8.96
CA ALA A 124 -33.99 4.13 8.44
C ALA A 124 -34.08 2.98 7.44
N GLY A 125 -34.22 3.35 6.17
CA GLY A 125 -34.31 2.45 5.02
C GLY A 125 -33.00 2.33 4.26
N ILE A 126 -32.92 1.28 3.44
CA ILE A 126 -31.78 0.97 2.57
C ILE A 126 -31.42 2.17 1.68
N GLY A 127 -32.42 2.92 1.19
CA GLY A 127 -32.20 4.11 0.36
C GLY A 127 -31.42 5.23 1.06
N LEU A 128 -31.62 5.43 2.37
CA LEU A 128 -30.83 6.39 3.15
C LEU A 128 -29.38 5.95 3.24
N ALA A 129 -29.13 4.66 3.54
CA ALA A 129 -27.77 4.13 3.62
C ALA A 129 -27.04 4.24 2.28
N ILE A 130 -27.68 3.83 1.18
CA ILE A 130 -27.09 3.94 -0.17
C ILE A 130 -26.82 5.41 -0.49
N GLY A 131 -27.81 6.30 -0.28
CA GLY A 131 -27.67 7.73 -0.55
C GLY A 131 -26.50 8.35 0.20
N ARG A 132 -26.28 7.99 1.46
CA ARG A 132 -25.14 8.48 2.25
C ARG A 132 -23.80 7.89 1.81
N VAL A 133 -23.75 6.60 1.47
CA VAL A 133 -22.53 5.95 0.97
C VAL A 133 -22.05 6.58 -0.34
N ILE A 134 -22.95 6.86 -1.28
CA ILE A 134 -22.57 7.45 -2.58
C ILE A 134 -22.35 8.97 -2.51
N SER A 135 -22.63 9.60 -1.36
CA SER A 135 -22.55 11.04 -1.19
C SER A 135 -21.55 11.41 -0.09
N THR A 136 -22.00 11.38 1.15
CA THR A 136 -21.28 11.79 2.36
C THR A 136 -19.96 11.06 2.52
N ASN A 137 -19.91 9.74 2.32
CA ASN A 137 -18.64 9.01 2.43
C ASN A 137 -17.58 9.47 1.43
N LEU A 138 -17.99 9.71 0.18
CA LEU A 138 -17.07 10.19 -0.84
C LEU A 138 -16.61 11.61 -0.52
N ILE A 139 -17.49 12.49 -0.04
CA ILE A 139 -17.09 13.84 0.38
C ILE A 139 -16.09 13.81 1.52
N HIS A 140 -16.34 13.07 2.61
CA HIS A 140 -15.39 12.98 3.71
C HIS A 140 -14.07 12.36 3.26
N ALA A 141 -14.11 11.28 2.47
CA ALA A 141 -12.91 10.60 2.00
C ALA A 141 -12.08 11.49 1.07
N SER A 142 -12.72 12.18 0.12
CA SER A 142 -12.06 13.09 -0.82
C SER A 142 -11.52 14.34 -0.13
N ALA A 143 -12.33 15.02 0.68
CA ALA A 143 -11.89 16.22 1.39
C ALA A 143 -10.71 15.92 2.32
N SER A 144 -10.79 14.83 3.09
CA SER A 144 -9.70 14.40 3.97
C SER A 144 -8.48 13.91 3.17
N GLY A 145 -8.67 13.25 2.03
CA GLY A 145 -7.60 12.90 1.10
C GLY A 145 -6.87 14.13 0.55
N MET A 146 -7.59 15.21 0.23
CA MET A 146 -7.00 16.48 -0.20
C MET A 146 -6.16 17.14 0.91
N VAL A 147 -6.65 17.12 2.16
CA VAL A 147 -5.86 17.55 3.33
C VAL A 147 -4.59 16.72 3.44
N GLY A 148 -4.71 15.40 3.29
CA GLY A 148 -3.60 14.46 3.30
C GLY A 148 -2.53 14.75 2.24
N ILE A 149 -2.94 15.01 0.99
CA ILE A 149 -2.05 15.43 -0.10
C ILE A 149 -1.34 16.73 0.26
N ALA A 150 -2.09 17.76 0.66
CA ALA A 150 -1.54 19.07 0.98
C ALA A 150 -0.52 19.00 2.13
N PHE A 151 -0.83 18.22 3.17
CA PHE A 151 0.08 18.01 4.29
C PHE A 151 1.31 17.24 3.84
N GLY A 152 1.16 16.16 3.06
CA GLY A 152 2.28 15.41 2.51
C GLY A 152 3.23 16.27 1.68
N LEU A 153 2.71 17.15 0.83
CA LEU A 153 3.50 18.12 0.07
C LEU A 153 4.19 19.16 0.97
N SER A 154 3.53 19.57 2.06
CA SER A 154 4.06 20.54 3.02
C SER A 154 5.33 20.05 3.74
N ARG A 155 5.50 18.72 3.86
CA ARG A 155 6.66 18.09 4.51
C ARG A 155 8.00 18.54 3.93
N PHE A 156 8.04 18.74 2.61
CA PHE A 156 9.24 19.10 1.87
C PHE A 156 9.46 20.62 1.75
N LYS A 157 8.59 21.43 2.37
CA LYS A 157 8.71 22.89 2.37
C LYS A 157 9.36 23.39 3.66
N ARG A 158 9.97 24.58 3.56
CA ARG A 158 10.35 25.41 4.71
C ARG A 158 9.10 25.85 5.50
N PHE A 159 9.29 26.36 6.71
CA PHE A 159 8.20 26.65 7.65
C PHE A 159 7.03 27.44 7.03
N SER A 160 7.29 28.57 6.35
CA SER A 160 6.24 29.40 5.74
C SER A 160 5.44 28.64 4.67
N GLY A 161 6.12 28.00 3.72
CA GLY A 161 5.48 27.19 2.68
C GLY A 161 4.76 25.96 3.24
N ARG A 162 5.26 25.38 4.34
CA ARG A 162 4.62 24.27 5.04
C ARG A 162 3.29 24.70 5.63
N VAL A 163 3.29 25.77 6.42
CA VAL A 163 2.07 26.32 7.03
C VAL A 163 1.08 26.73 5.94
N LEU A 164 1.54 27.41 4.89
CA LEU A 164 0.68 27.82 3.77
C LEU A 164 -0.03 26.63 3.12
N LEU A 165 0.70 25.57 2.76
CA LEU A 165 0.09 24.37 2.15
C LEU A 165 -0.86 23.66 3.10
N MET A 166 -0.52 23.55 4.39
CA MET A 166 -1.40 22.93 5.38
C MET A 166 -2.70 23.72 5.54
N VAL A 167 -2.61 25.04 5.71
CA VAL A 167 -3.78 25.92 5.84
C VAL A 167 -4.62 25.89 4.56
N PHE A 168 -3.98 25.98 3.39
CA PHE A 168 -4.69 25.93 2.11
C PHE A 168 -5.45 24.62 1.92
N GLY A 169 -4.82 23.47 2.17
CA GLY A 169 -5.47 22.17 2.04
C GLY A 169 -6.66 22.01 2.99
N LEU A 170 -6.51 22.51 4.23
CA LEU A 170 -7.58 22.48 5.22
C LEU A 170 -8.75 23.39 4.84
N LEU A 171 -8.47 24.64 4.44
CA LEU A 171 -9.50 25.58 3.98
C LEU A 171 -10.24 25.07 2.74
N LEU A 172 -9.52 24.43 1.81
CA LEU A 172 -10.12 23.84 0.61
C LEU A 172 -11.09 22.71 0.98
N ALA A 173 -10.70 21.82 1.89
CA ALA A 173 -11.56 20.75 2.39
C ALA A 173 -12.79 21.30 3.13
N MET A 174 -12.60 22.28 4.02
CA MET A 174 -13.69 22.95 4.76
C MET A 174 -14.68 23.63 3.82
N THR A 175 -14.17 24.30 2.78
CA THR A 175 -14.99 25.00 1.80
C THR A 175 -15.78 24.01 0.96
N LEU A 176 -15.14 22.95 0.46
CA LEU A 176 -15.80 21.88 -0.30
C LEU A 176 -16.90 21.20 0.52
N HIS A 177 -16.62 20.88 1.79
CA HIS A 177 -17.56 20.22 2.68
C HIS A 177 -18.72 21.16 3.05
N SER A 178 -18.45 22.42 3.42
CA SER A 178 -19.48 23.41 3.69
C SER A 178 -20.35 23.66 2.47
N PHE A 179 -19.75 23.73 1.28
CA PHE A 179 -20.46 23.86 0.01
C PHE A 179 -21.39 22.67 -0.24
N PHE A 180 -20.89 21.44 -0.03
CA PHE A 180 -21.70 20.23 -0.16
C PHE A 180 -22.89 20.23 0.81
N ASN A 181 -22.68 20.56 2.10
CA ASN A 181 -23.77 20.64 3.08
C ASN A 181 -24.80 21.71 2.71
N ASN A 182 -24.36 22.87 2.23
CA ASN A 182 -25.26 23.92 1.75
C ASN A 182 -26.07 23.45 0.54
N LEU A 183 -25.44 22.76 -0.42
CA LEU A 183 -26.10 22.25 -1.61
C LEU A 183 -27.18 21.22 -1.25
N VAL A 184 -26.81 20.21 -0.46
CA VAL A 184 -27.74 19.15 -0.01
C VAL A 184 -28.87 19.70 0.86
N SER A 185 -28.63 20.79 1.62
CA SER A 185 -29.68 21.44 2.42
C SER A 185 -30.70 22.25 1.61
N ARG A 186 -30.37 22.63 0.37
CA ARG A 186 -31.21 23.50 -0.48
C ARG A 186 -31.91 22.76 -1.61
N VAL A 187 -31.41 21.59 -1.95
CA VAL A 187 -31.94 20.76 -3.03
C VAL A 187 -32.78 19.63 -2.41
N SER A 188 -33.88 19.25 -3.06
CA SER A 188 -34.77 18.18 -2.58
C SER A 188 -35.08 17.17 -3.68
N GLY A 189 -35.34 15.92 -3.28
CA GLY A 189 -35.69 14.85 -4.23
C GLY A 189 -34.48 14.30 -4.99
N GLY A 190 -34.70 13.83 -6.22
CA GLY A 190 -33.68 13.12 -7.01
C GLY A 190 -32.44 13.95 -7.38
N SER A 191 -32.55 15.27 -7.45
CA SER A 191 -31.43 16.17 -7.77
C SER A 191 -30.34 16.17 -6.70
N VAL A 192 -30.68 15.91 -5.43
CA VAL A 192 -29.68 15.74 -4.35
C VAL A 192 -28.73 14.59 -4.67
N LEU A 193 -29.28 13.46 -5.13
CA LEU A 193 -28.49 12.28 -5.48
C LEU A 193 -27.56 12.54 -6.67
N ILE A 194 -28.03 13.29 -7.68
CA ILE A 194 -27.21 13.65 -8.84
C ILE A 194 -26.01 14.50 -8.40
N PHE A 195 -26.23 15.59 -7.65
CA PHE A 195 -25.15 16.43 -7.18
C PHE A 195 -24.19 15.69 -6.25
N ALA A 196 -24.73 14.85 -5.37
CA ALA A 196 -23.96 13.99 -4.50
C ALA A 196 -23.02 13.04 -5.26
N ILE A 197 -23.55 12.36 -6.28
CA ILE A 197 -22.77 11.46 -7.13
C ILE A 197 -21.69 12.26 -7.86
N VAL A 198 -22.02 13.39 -8.48
CA VAL A 198 -21.06 14.20 -9.24
C VAL A 198 -19.92 14.69 -8.36
N ILE A 199 -20.23 15.27 -7.18
CA ILE A 199 -19.20 15.82 -6.30
C ILE A 199 -18.41 14.69 -5.63
N GLY A 200 -19.09 13.66 -5.15
CA GLY A 200 -18.46 12.51 -4.49
C GLY A 200 -17.52 11.75 -5.43
N PHE A 201 -18.01 11.30 -6.59
CA PHE A 201 -17.17 10.60 -7.56
C PHE A 201 -16.14 11.52 -8.21
N GLY A 202 -16.46 12.80 -8.41
CA GLY A 202 -15.48 13.79 -8.89
C GLY A 202 -14.31 13.96 -7.92
N GLY A 203 -14.59 14.04 -6.61
CA GLY A 203 -13.57 14.06 -5.57
C GLY A 203 -12.75 12.76 -5.53
N ALA A 204 -13.40 11.59 -5.62
CA ALA A 204 -12.71 10.31 -5.63
C ALA A 204 -11.82 10.15 -6.86
N ALA A 205 -12.30 10.56 -8.04
CA ALA A 205 -11.54 10.59 -9.27
C ALA A 205 -10.34 11.54 -9.18
N PHE A 206 -10.50 12.71 -8.54
CA PHE A 206 -9.38 13.62 -8.27
C PHE A 206 -8.32 12.98 -7.38
N ILE A 207 -8.71 12.31 -6.28
CA ILE A 207 -7.75 11.59 -5.42
C ILE A 207 -7.06 10.46 -6.18
N ALA A 208 -7.80 9.64 -6.92
CA ALA A 208 -7.22 8.57 -7.73
C ALA A 208 -6.24 9.12 -8.79
N TYR A 209 -6.59 10.22 -9.45
CA TYR A 209 -5.70 10.92 -10.39
C TYR A 209 -4.44 11.44 -9.70
N ALA A 210 -4.56 12.06 -8.52
CA ALA A 210 -3.42 12.56 -7.75
C ALA A 210 -2.48 11.43 -7.31
N ILE A 211 -3.05 10.29 -6.87
CA ILE A 211 -2.30 9.07 -6.54
C ILE A 211 -1.55 8.56 -7.78
N LYS A 212 -2.24 8.35 -8.90
CA LYS A 212 -1.63 7.87 -10.16
C LYS A 212 -0.51 8.80 -10.63
N ARG A 213 -0.73 10.12 -10.61
CA ARG A 213 0.28 11.11 -10.99
C ARG A 213 1.49 11.08 -10.05
N GLY A 214 1.26 10.92 -8.74
CA GLY A 214 2.33 10.78 -7.76
C GLY A 214 3.17 9.53 -7.98
N LEU A 215 2.52 8.39 -8.22
CA LEU A 215 3.18 7.12 -8.52
C LEU A 215 4.01 7.19 -9.81
N ALA A 216 3.50 7.87 -10.84
CA ALA A 216 4.24 8.11 -12.08
C ALA A 216 5.49 8.99 -11.86
N GLU A 217 5.41 10.03 -11.02
CA GLU A 217 6.58 10.84 -10.65
C GLU A 217 7.61 10.04 -9.84
N GLU A 218 7.16 9.15 -8.95
CA GLU A 218 8.06 8.26 -8.20
C GLU A 218 8.77 7.27 -9.13
N LYS A 219 8.05 6.71 -10.10
CA LYS A 219 8.57 5.73 -11.06
C LYS A 219 9.78 6.25 -11.85
N THR A 220 9.67 7.44 -12.45
CA THR A 220 10.80 8.07 -13.17
C THR A 220 12.01 8.28 -12.27
N TRP A 221 11.77 8.69 -11.03
CA TRP A 221 12.84 9.03 -10.10
C TRP A 221 13.57 7.80 -9.56
N ILE A 222 12.85 6.70 -9.31
CA ILE A 222 13.43 5.43 -8.85
C ILE A 222 14.47 4.92 -9.86
N GLU A 223 14.18 5.00 -11.17
CA GLU A 223 15.12 4.60 -12.23
C GLU A 223 16.39 5.46 -12.24
N GLU A 224 16.26 6.77 -12.06
CA GLU A 224 17.40 7.70 -12.08
C GLU A 224 18.35 7.52 -10.88
N LYS A 225 17.87 6.97 -9.77
CA LYS A 225 18.54 7.09 -8.45
C LYS A 225 18.92 5.77 -7.81
N LEU A 226 18.32 4.66 -8.23
CA LEU A 226 18.81 3.33 -7.90
C LEU A 226 20.07 3.07 -8.72
N GLY A 227 21.15 2.70 -8.05
CA GLY A 227 22.41 2.44 -8.71
C GLY A 227 23.40 1.67 -7.84
N ALA A 228 24.67 1.73 -8.23
CA ALA A 228 25.74 0.95 -7.60
C ALA A 228 25.87 1.19 -6.09
N ALA A 229 25.57 2.40 -5.61
CA ALA A 229 25.58 2.75 -4.19
C ALA A 229 24.60 1.91 -3.34
N ASP A 230 23.53 1.41 -3.94
CA ASP A 230 22.52 0.57 -3.29
C ASP A 230 22.62 -0.91 -3.69
N ARG A 231 23.70 -1.28 -4.41
CA ARG A 231 23.91 -2.61 -4.99
C ARG A 231 22.72 -3.05 -5.87
N VAL A 232 22.09 -2.10 -6.55
CA VAL A 232 21.02 -2.34 -7.53
C VAL A 232 21.61 -2.25 -8.92
N THR A 233 21.37 -3.25 -9.76
CA THR A 233 21.83 -3.23 -11.16
C THR A 233 20.87 -2.44 -12.03
N THR A 234 21.33 -1.97 -13.20
CA THR A 234 20.46 -1.30 -14.19
C THR A 234 19.31 -2.20 -14.64
N GLY A 235 19.56 -3.51 -14.76
CA GLY A 235 18.51 -4.50 -15.06
C GLY A 235 17.45 -4.56 -13.96
N GLU A 236 17.86 -4.65 -12.69
CA GLU A 236 16.96 -4.61 -11.54
C GLU A 236 16.16 -3.29 -11.49
N ALA A 237 16.80 -2.14 -11.69
CA ALA A 237 16.12 -0.83 -11.70
C ALA A 237 15.04 -0.73 -12.80
N LYS A 238 15.30 -1.27 -14.00
CA LYS A 238 14.32 -1.35 -15.09
C LYS A 238 13.12 -2.24 -14.75
N VAL A 239 13.35 -3.34 -14.03
CA VAL A 239 12.28 -4.23 -13.55
C VAL A 239 11.40 -3.46 -12.56
N VAL A 240 12.01 -2.77 -11.60
CA VAL A 240 11.33 -1.96 -10.59
C VAL A 240 10.47 -0.87 -11.23
N HIS A 241 10.94 -0.25 -12.33
CA HIS A 241 10.16 0.73 -13.08
C HIS A 241 8.84 0.14 -13.65
N ARG A 242 8.74 -1.17 -13.86
CA ARG A 242 7.53 -1.85 -14.36
C ARG A 242 6.73 -2.59 -13.29
N LEU A 243 6.82 -2.16 -12.03
CA LEU A 243 6.05 -2.74 -10.92
C LEU A 243 4.53 -2.72 -11.14
N GLU A 244 4.00 -1.79 -11.94
CA GLU A 244 2.57 -1.73 -12.30
C GLU A 244 2.11 -2.99 -13.07
N ASP A 245 3.01 -3.58 -13.85
CA ASP A 245 2.78 -4.77 -14.68
C ASP A 245 3.56 -5.97 -14.14
N ILE A 246 3.76 -6.04 -12.82
CA ILE A 246 4.66 -7.02 -12.20
C ILE A 246 4.30 -8.46 -12.59
N ASP A 247 3.01 -8.80 -12.69
CA ASP A 247 2.57 -10.12 -13.12
C ASP A 247 3.10 -10.48 -14.52
N THR A 248 3.07 -9.52 -15.45
CA THR A 248 3.61 -9.69 -16.80
C THR A 248 5.13 -9.80 -16.78
N VAL A 249 5.79 -9.03 -15.92
CA VAL A 249 7.26 -9.04 -15.79
C VAL A 249 7.77 -10.32 -15.13
N LEU A 250 7.00 -10.87 -14.19
CA LEU A 250 7.33 -12.09 -13.45
C LEU A 250 6.79 -13.36 -14.13
N ALA A 251 5.92 -13.28 -15.14
CA ALA A 251 5.41 -14.48 -15.83
C ALA A 251 6.52 -15.46 -16.29
N PRO A 252 7.64 -15.02 -16.90
CA PRO A 252 8.75 -15.92 -17.25
C PRO A 252 9.45 -16.53 -16.03
N LEU A 253 9.44 -15.82 -14.90
CA LEU A 253 9.99 -16.32 -13.64
C LEU A 253 9.07 -17.35 -12.98
N VAL A 254 7.75 -17.14 -13.04
CA VAL A 254 6.75 -18.10 -12.56
C VAL A 254 6.89 -19.41 -13.33
N GLU A 255 6.96 -19.34 -14.67
CA GLU A 255 7.12 -20.52 -15.52
C GLU A 255 8.40 -21.31 -15.22
N ARG A 256 9.51 -20.59 -14.93
CA ARG A 256 10.82 -21.21 -14.72
C ARG A 256 11.10 -21.67 -13.29
N PHE A 257 10.59 -20.94 -12.30
CA PHE A 257 10.97 -21.11 -10.88
C PHE A 257 9.79 -21.40 -9.94
N GLY A 258 8.55 -21.33 -10.44
CA GLY A 258 7.34 -21.50 -9.65
C GLY A 258 6.91 -20.25 -8.89
N ASP A 259 5.68 -20.28 -8.39
CA ASP A 259 5.00 -19.15 -7.73
C ASP A 259 5.75 -18.66 -6.48
N ASP A 260 6.25 -19.58 -5.66
CA ASP A 260 6.97 -19.24 -4.41
C ASP A 260 8.22 -18.39 -4.68
N LYS A 261 8.94 -18.68 -5.76
CA LYS A 261 10.13 -17.92 -6.15
C LYS A 261 9.78 -16.59 -6.79
N ALA A 262 8.72 -16.55 -7.60
CA ALA A 262 8.23 -15.30 -8.17
C ALA A 262 7.78 -14.34 -7.05
N ALA A 263 7.08 -14.83 -6.03
CA ALA A 263 6.69 -14.04 -4.86
C ALA A 263 7.90 -13.50 -4.06
N GLN A 264 8.95 -14.31 -3.88
CA GLN A 264 10.21 -13.84 -3.26
C GLN A 264 10.87 -12.72 -4.07
N ILE A 265 10.84 -12.83 -5.39
CA ILE A 265 11.39 -11.82 -6.30
C ILE A 265 10.54 -10.55 -6.27
N GLU A 266 9.21 -10.67 -6.32
CA GLU A 266 8.28 -9.54 -6.17
C GLU A 266 8.60 -8.76 -4.89
N GLN A 267 8.68 -9.47 -3.76
CA GLN A 267 8.99 -8.87 -2.47
C GLN A 267 10.35 -8.14 -2.49
N PHE A 268 11.37 -8.76 -3.08
CA PHE A 268 12.70 -8.15 -3.23
C PHE A 268 12.66 -6.87 -4.09
N LEU A 269 11.94 -6.89 -5.22
CA LEU A 269 11.79 -5.74 -6.12
C LEU A 269 11.01 -4.60 -5.45
N THR A 270 9.95 -4.91 -4.69
CA THR A 270 9.22 -3.91 -3.90
C THR A 270 10.13 -3.25 -2.86
N MET A 271 11.03 -4.01 -2.21
CA MET A 271 12.02 -3.45 -1.29
C MET A 271 12.99 -2.49 -2.00
N GLN A 272 13.43 -2.81 -3.22
CA GLN A 272 14.27 -1.92 -4.03
C GLN A 272 13.55 -0.62 -4.39
N ALA A 273 12.28 -0.71 -4.81
CA ALA A 273 11.45 0.46 -5.09
C ALA A 273 11.33 1.37 -3.86
N ARG A 274 11.02 0.77 -2.71
CA ARG A 274 10.90 1.48 -1.43
C ARG A 274 12.21 2.14 -1.02
N LEU A 275 13.36 1.51 -1.27
CA LEU A 275 14.67 2.11 -1.02
C LEU A 275 14.89 3.35 -1.89
N GLY A 276 14.49 3.30 -3.17
CA GLY A 276 14.46 4.46 -4.06
C GLY A 276 13.63 5.61 -3.46
N ILE A 277 12.37 5.35 -3.10
CA ILE A 277 11.48 6.37 -2.52
C ILE A 277 12.06 6.99 -1.23
N LEU A 278 12.65 6.17 -0.35
CA LEU A 278 13.30 6.67 0.87
C LEU A 278 14.49 7.57 0.55
N ARG A 279 15.28 7.25 -0.49
CA ARG A 279 16.37 8.11 -0.95
C ARG A 279 15.87 9.46 -1.45
N LYS A 280 14.76 9.49 -2.20
CA LYS A 280 14.11 10.74 -2.64
C LYS A 280 13.67 11.58 -1.47
N THR A 281 13.06 10.90 -0.51
CA THR A 281 12.56 11.51 0.71
C THR A 281 13.72 12.15 1.47
N LEU A 282 14.83 11.43 1.63
CA LEU A 282 16.04 11.94 2.29
C LEU A 282 16.63 13.17 1.58
N GLU A 283 16.69 13.17 0.25
CA GLU A 283 17.18 14.31 -0.53
C GLU A 283 16.29 15.56 -0.37
N LYS A 284 14.96 15.38 -0.37
CA LYS A 284 13.99 16.50 -0.26
C LYS A 284 13.77 16.98 1.18
N LEU A 285 14.12 16.20 2.19
CA LEU A 285 13.91 16.54 3.60
C LEU A 285 14.89 17.62 4.07
N THR A 286 14.35 18.64 4.73
CA THR A 286 15.09 19.77 5.30
C THR A 286 15.37 19.64 6.79
N ASP A 287 14.66 18.75 7.50
CA ASP A 287 14.72 18.59 8.95
C ASP A 287 15.65 17.44 9.33
N ASP A 288 16.72 17.73 10.08
CA ASP A 288 17.76 16.77 10.46
C ASP A 288 17.22 15.56 11.23
N ARG A 289 16.26 15.76 12.13
CA ARG A 289 15.67 14.66 12.91
C ARG A 289 14.92 13.70 12.00
N MET A 290 14.18 14.22 11.02
CA MET A 290 13.49 13.37 10.03
C MET A 290 14.49 12.68 9.11
N ARG A 291 15.55 13.38 8.69
CA ARG A 291 16.63 12.80 7.87
C ARG A 291 17.29 11.61 8.55
N SER A 292 17.73 11.74 9.81
CA SER A 292 18.33 10.63 10.56
C SER A 292 17.35 9.46 10.74
N GLY A 293 16.06 9.75 10.90
CA GLY A 293 15.02 8.72 10.95
C GLY A 293 14.90 7.93 9.65
N VAL A 294 14.93 8.62 8.50
CA VAL A 294 14.88 7.99 7.17
C VAL A 294 16.16 7.21 6.89
N GLU A 295 17.33 7.73 7.25
CA GLU A 295 18.62 7.03 7.11
C GLU A 295 18.63 5.70 7.88
N LYS A 296 18.12 5.71 9.12
CA LYS A 296 17.97 4.49 9.92
C LYS A 296 17.09 3.46 9.20
N GLN A 297 15.96 3.88 8.64
CA GLN A 297 15.05 3.01 7.89
C GLN A 297 15.68 2.45 6.62
N MET A 298 16.44 3.27 5.89
CA MET A 298 17.20 2.80 4.74
C MET A 298 18.23 1.73 5.16
N GLY A 299 18.88 1.90 6.31
CA GLY A 299 19.79 0.90 6.87
C GLY A 299 19.10 -0.43 7.19
N GLU A 300 17.97 -0.38 7.89
CA GLU A 300 17.15 -1.56 8.21
C GLU A 300 16.66 -2.26 6.93
N LEU A 301 16.13 -1.50 5.98
CA LEU A 301 15.63 -2.02 4.70
C LEU A 301 16.75 -2.66 3.86
N ARG A 302 17.96 -2.12 3.86
CA ARG A 302 19.11 -2.74 3.17
C ARG A 302 19.45 -4.11 3.75
N VAL A 303 19.37 -4.27 5.07
CA VAL A 303 19.60 -5.57 5.73
C VAL A 303 18.52 -6.59 5.35
N GLU A 304 17.26 -6.18 5.34
CA GLU A 304 16.15 -7.04 4.91
C GLU A 304 16.25 -7.41 3.42
N MET A 305 16.58 -6.44 2.57
CA MET A 305 16.79 -6.64 1.14
C MET A 305 17.94 -7.61 0.86
N ASP A 306 19.04 -7.54 1.62
CA ASP A 306 20.14 -8.51 1.50
C ASP A 306 19.73 -9.93 1.94
N LYS A 307 18.86 -10.06 2.94
CA LYS A 307 18.27 -11.37 3.31
C LYS A 307 17.36 -11.89 2.19
N ALA A 308 16.48 -11.05 1.65
CA ALA A 308 15.60 -11.40 0.55
C ALA A 308 16.38 -11.81 -0.71
N ARG A 309 17.44 -11.05 -1.06
CA ARG A 309 18.35 -11.36 -2.17
C ARG A 309 18.99 -12.75 -2.02
N ARG A 310 19.44 -13.10 -0.82
CA ARG A 310 19.98 -14.44 -0.53
C ARG A 310 18.91 -15.53 -0.63
N ALA A 311 17.70 -15.26 -0.17
CA ALA A 311 16.58 -16.20 -0.26
C ALA A 311 16.16 -16.47 -1.71
N VAL A 312 16.13 -15.45 -2.57
CA VAL A 312 15.89 -15.61 -4.02
C VAL A 312 16.94 -16.53 -4.63
N GLY A 313 18.21 -16.36 -4.28
CA GLY A 313 19.32 -17.21 -4.70
C GLY A 313 19.98 -16.74 -6.01
N SER A 314 21.27 -17.06 -6.16
CA SER A 314 22.12 -16.49 -7.20
C SER A 314 21.63 -16.74 -8.62
N TYR A 315 21.05 -17.91 -8.89
CA TYR A 315 20.59 -18.28 -10.23
C TYR A 315 19.33 -17.49 -10.66
N ALA A 316 18.33 -17.41 -9.78
CA ALA A 316 17.14 -16.60 -10.03
C ALA A 316 17.47 -15.10 -10.11
N MET A 317 18.41 -14.63 -9.27
CA MET A 317 18.91 -13.25 -9.35
C MET A 317 19.63 -12.95 -10.67
N LEU A 318 20.43 -13.90 -11.18
CA LEU A 318 21.10 -13.78 -12.47
C LEU A 318 20.06 -13.67 -13.58
N TYR A 319 19.02 -14.50 -13.54
CA TYR A 319 17.94 -14.47 -14.53
C TYR A 319 17.16 -13.15 -14.46
N LEU A 320 16.78 -12.71 -13.26
CA LEU A 320 16.09 -11.43 -13.01
C LEU A 320 16.82 -10.24 -13.65
N ARG A 321 18.14 -10.17 -13.49
CA ARG A 321 19.00 -9.12 -14.07
C ARG A 321 19.00 -9.10 -15.59
N ASN A 322 18.51 -10.18 -16.20
CA ASN A 322 18.55 -10.45 -17.63
C ASN A 322 17.17 -10.60 -18.27
N ILE A 323 16.08 -10.49 -17.49
CA ILE A 323 14.70 -10.42 -18.00
C ILE A 323 14.54 -9.28 -19.00
N PHE A 324 15.39 -8.26 -18.89
CA PHE A 324 15.50 -7.17 -19.86
C PHE A 324 16.86 -7.26 -20.55
N PRO A 325 16.90 -7.76 -21.80
CA PRO A 325 18.10 -7.60 -22.59
C PRO A 325 18.23 -6.11 -22.93
N ALA A 326 19.04 -5.38 -22.16
CA ALA A 326 19.89 -4.39 -22.78
C ALA A 326 21.04 -5.21 -23.36
N ASP A 327 20.93 -5.54 -24.64
CA ASP A 327 21.95 -6.20 -25.47
C ASP A 327 22.64 -7.38 -24.80
N ALA A 328 22.10 -8.59 -25.05
CA ALA A 328 22.67 -9.90 -24.72
C ALA A 328 24.05 -9.81 -24.05
N SER A 329 24.07 -9.78 -22.71
CA SER A 329 25.31 -9.75 -21.95
C SER A 329 26.22 -10.88 -22.46
N PRO A 330 27.44 -10.58 -22.92
CA PRO A 330 28.37 -11.60 -23.41
C PRO A 330 28.63 -12.70 -22.37
N LEU A 331 28.44 -12.40 -21.09
CA LEU A 331 28.53 -13.34 -19.99
C LEU A 331 27.41 -14.38 -20.00
N TRP A 332 26.19 -14.01 -20.40
CA TRP A 332 25.08 -14.97 -20.50
C TRP A 332 25.23 -15.91 -21.68
N ASN A 333 25.65 -15.39 -22.84
CA ASN A 333 26.02 -16.24 -23.96
C ASN A 333 27.17 -17.16 -23.57
N ARG A 334 28.20 -16.67 -22.86
CA ARG A 334 29.30 -17.52 -22.36
C ARG A 334 28.87 -18.53 -21.31
N LEU A 335 27.95 -18.19 -20.42
CA LEU A 335 27.47 -19.11 -19.39
C LEU A 335 26.57 -20.18 -20.00
N GLU A 336 25.67 -19.80 -20.91
CA GLU A 336 24.81 -20.71 -21.65
C GLU A 336 25.62 -21.61 -22.56
N SER A 337 26.59 -21.06 -23.30
CA SER A 337 27.58 -21.84 -24.03
C SER A 337 28.35 -22.76 -23.08
N ALA A 338 28.85 -22.30 -21.94
CA ALA A 338 29.59 -23.16 -21.00
C ALA A 338 28.72 -24.26 -20.38
N ILE A 339 27.43 -23.99 -20.12
CA ILE A 339 26.47 -24.98 -19.61
C ILE A 339 26.15 -26.00 -20.70
N GLN A 340 25.89 -25.55 -21.94
CA GLN A 340 25.64 -26.41 -23.09
C GLN A 340 26.88 -27.22 -23.47
N GLU A 341 28.06 -26.63 -23.40
CA GLU A 341 29.35 -27.28 -23.64
C GLU A 341 29.62 -28.31 -22.56
N LYS A 342 29.31 -28.05 -21.29
CA LYS A 342 29.36 -29.08 -20.22
C LYS A 342 28.30 -30.17 -20.37
N ALA A 343 27.12 -29.83 -20.90
CA ALA A 343 26.04 -30.77 -21.15
C ALA A 343 26.34 -31.65 -22.37
N ALA A 344 26.97 -31.09 -23.41
CA ALA A 344 27.39 -31.76 -24.63
C ALA A 344 28.73 -32.52 -24.48
N ALA A 345 29.62 -32.04 -23.61
CA ALA A 345 30.86 -32.72 -23.23
C ALA A 345 30.64 -33.85 -22.21
N ARG A 346 29.40 -34.16 -21.82
CA ARG A 346 29.09 -35.45 -21.20
C ARG A 346 29.24 -36.53 -22.27
N PRO A 347 30.25 -37.42 -22.18
CA PRO A 347 30.38 -38.51 -23.13
C PRO A 347 29.18 -39.44 -22.95
N ALA A 348 28.64 -39.97 -24.05
CA ALA A 348 27.76 -41.14 -24.04
C ALA A 348 28.49 -42.44 -23.62
N SER A 349 29.60 -42.33 -22.88
CA SER A 349 30.44 -43.44 -22.46
C SER A 349 30.84 -43.31 -20.98
N GLY A 350 30.17 -44.11 -20.14
CA GLY A 350 30.80 -44.92 -19.10
C GLY A 350 31.63 -44.29 -17.97
N GLY A 351 31.63 -42.97 -17.75
CA GLY A 351 32.33 -42.36 -16.60
C GLY A 351 31.59 -42.53 -15.26
N PRO A 352 32.29 -42.62 -14.11
CA PRO A 352 31.65 -42.86 -12.81
C PRO A 352 30.69 -41.72 -12.46
N ASN A 353 29.41 -42.05 -12.48
CA ASN A 353 28.33 -41.10 -12.28
C ASN A 353 28.22 -40.81 -10.77
N LEU A 354 28.60 -39.59 -10.35
CA LEU A 354 28.58 -39.18 -8.94
C LEU A 354 27.20 -39.40 -8.29
N TRP A 355 26.14 -39.24 -9.10
CA TRP A 355 24.75 -39.50 -8.71
C TRP A 355 24.45 -40.99 -8.49
N ALA A 356 24.95 -41.89 -9.34
CA ALA A 356 24.83 -43.34 -9.15
C ALA A 356 25.63 -43.84 -7.93
N THR A 357 26.67 -43.11 -7.53
CA THR A 357 27.49 -43.43 -6.36
C THR A 357 26.81 -42.97 -5.06
N LEU A 358 25.97 -41.94 -5.12
CA LEU A 358 25.13 -41.47 -4.02
C LEU A 358 23.90 -42.37 -3.84
N ASP A 359 23.27 -42.83 -4.93
CA ASP A 359 22.17 -43.81 -4.87
C ASP A 359 22.62 -45.16 -4.29
N LYS A 360 23.83 -45.62 -4.63
CA LYS A 360 24.43 -46.83 -4.03
C LYS A 360 24.76 -46.67 -2.54
N ARG A 361 25.00 -45.45 -2.05
CA ARG A 361 25.19 -45.19 -0.61
C ARG A 361 23.87 -45.02 0.16
N ALA A 362 22.77 -44.71 -0.54
CA ALA A 362 21.44 -44.62 0.05
C ALA A 362 20.69 -45.98 0.09
N ALA A 363 21.15 -46.99 -0.66
CA ALA A 363 20.60 -48.34 -0.62
C ALA A 363 21.04 -49.09 0.66
N LYS A 364 20.07 -49.34 1.54
CA LYS A 364 20.20 -50.12 2.78
C LYS A 364 20.75 -51.53 2.47
N PRO A 365 21.69 -52.11 3.25
CA PRO A 365 22.18 -53.45 2.97
C PRO A 365 21.05 -54.49 3.14
N ALA A 366 20.93 -55.42 2.19
CA ALA A 366 19.99 -56.53 2.28
C ALA A 366 20.34 -57.43 3.47
N THR A 367 19.31 -57.80 4.24
CA THR A 367 19.36 -58.77 5.33
C THR A 367 19.84 -60.14 4.80
N PRO A 368 20.81 -60.82 5.44
CA PRO A 368 21.24 -62.14 4.99
C PRO A 368 20.13 -63.19 5.16
N PRO A 369 20.09 -64.26 4.33
CA PRO A 369 19.10 -65.30 4.47
C PRO A 369 19.31 -66.10 5.76
N ALA A 370 18.20 -66.49 6.39
CA ALA A 370 18.19 -67.31 7.59
C ALA A 370 18.83 -68.69 7.34
N THR A 371 19.77 -69.07 8.20
CA THR A 371 20.38 -70.41 8.26
C THR A 371 19.33 -71.48 8.62
N PRO A 372 19.29 -72.63 7.93
CA PRO A 372 18.40 -73.73 8.27
C PRO A 372 18.82 -74.42 9.58
N PRO A 373 17.89 -75.04 10.32
CA PRO A 373 18.17 -75.61 11.64
C PRO A 373 19.05 -76.86 11.53
N ALA A 374 20.00 -76.97 12.46
CA ALA A 374 20.91 -78.11 12.57
C ALA A 374 20.17 -79.38 13.06
N THR A 375 20.48 -80.51 12.43
CA THR A 375 20.08 -81.85 12.85
C THR A 375 20.72 -82.22 14.20
N PRO A 376 19.99 -82.90 15.10
CA PRO A 376 20.53 -83.28 16.42
C PRO A 376 21.47 -84.50 16.29
N PRO A 377 22.45 -84.64 17.20
CA PRO A 377 23.39 -85.75 17.16
C PRO A 377 22.74 -87.05 17.68
N ALA A 378 23.13 -88.16 17.06
CA ALA A 378 22.84 -89.50 17.56
C ALA A 378 23.54 -89.70 18.93
N ALA A 379 22.75 -90.11 19.93
CA ALA A 379 23.25 -90.77 21.13
C ALA A 379 22.70 -92.20 21.10
N GLY A 380 23.54 -93.16 21.50
CA GLY A 380 23.22 -94.59 21.58
C GLY A 380 22.18 -94.95 22.64
#